data_AF-A0A7J0ESF8-F1
#
_entry.id   AF-A0A7J0ESF8-F1
#
_cell.length_a   1.000
_cell.length_b   1.000
_cell.length_c   1.000
_cell.angle_alpha   90.00
_cell.angle_beta   90.00
_cell.angle_gamma   90.00
#
_symmetry.space_group_name_H-M   'P 1'
#
loop_
_entity.id
_entity.type
_entity.pdbx_description
1 polymer ?
#
loop_
_entity_poly.entity_id
_entity_poly.type
_entity_poly.pdbx_seq_one_letter_code
_entity_poly.pdbx_strand_id
1 'polypeptide(L)'
;MELAPLAHVACIFYYPFPDQSASKAITNQLEKSFSETLTLFYPLAGRYAKEDLSVECNHKGGAFLEAQVSGELASVVNGGGDPKFFRRFLPLGVGEVDETKTPLVGVQVSVFKCGGLAVGVLLSHRIADAYTVATFMDAWAKVGRGASIASLKAKAGCHATRLEVVSALIWKALIAVSAKRGCLRPSLLVHSVNLRGKTGLPIPEIACGNFYMLATARFLARKEQKWSWQTWLAWWERQ
;
A
#
# COMPACT_ATOMS: atom_id res chain seq x y z
N MET A 1 0.57 20.62 -9.23
CA MET A 1 1.13 19.46 -9.95
C MET A 1 0.83 18.22 -9.12
N GLU A 2 -0.08 17.37 -9.58
CA GLU A 2 -0.40 16.09 -8.93
C GLU A 2 0.81 15.16 -9.11
N LEU A 3 1.56 14.92 -8.03
CA LEU A 3 2.79 14.12 -8.05
C LEU A 3 2.51 12.61 -7.97
N ALA A 4 1.31 12.22 -7.56
CA ALA A 4 0.91 10.84 -7.39
C ALA A 4 0.45 10.23 -8.72
N PRO A 5 0.81 8.97 -9.02
CA PRO A 5 0.39 8.30 -10.24
C PRO A 5 -1.13 8.13 -10.27
N LEU A 6 -1.69 8.14 -11.49
CA LEU A 6 -3.07 7.79 -11.79
C LEU A 6 -3.28 6.28 -11.64
N ALA A 7 -3.17 5.79 -10.42
CA ALA A 7 -3.26 4.38 -10.08
C ALA A 7 -3.99 4.19 -8.75
N HIS A 8 -4.47 2.98 -8.53
CA HIS A 8 -4.94 2.55 -7.21
C HIS A 8 -3.86 1.69 -6.54
N VAL A 9 -3.68 1.87 -5.24
CA VAL A 9 -2.89 0.98 -4.39
C VAL A 9 -3.77 -0.20 -4.03
N ALA A 10 -3.34 -1.41 -4.42
CA ALA A 10 -4.04 -2.65 -4.16
C ALA A 10 -3.33 -3.47 -3.06
N CYS A 11 -4.11 -4.04 -2.14
CA CYS A 11 -3.65 -5.02 -1.16
C CYS A 11 -4.63 -6.21 -1.17
N ILE A 12 -4.12 -7.44 -1.14
CA ILE A 12 -4.96 -8.64 -1.05
C ILE A 12 -4.44 -9.48 0.11
N PHE A 13 -5.34 -9.85 1.02
CA PHE A 13 -5.06 -10.69 2.18
C PHE A 13 -5.82 -12.01 2.06
N TYR A 14 -5.18 -13.10 2.46
CA TYR A 14 -5.76 -14.44 2.42
C TYR A 14 -5.84 -15.01 3.83
N TYR A 15 -7.04 -15.44 4.24
CA TYR A 15 -7.28 -15.93 5.59
C TYR A 15 -7.99 -17.28 5.57
N PRO A 16 -7.42 -18.33 6.19
CA PRO A 16 -8.14 -19.58 6.37
C PRO A 16 -9.22 -19.40 7.44
N PHE A 17 -10.39 -19.99 7.20
CA PHE A 17 -11.48 -20.09 8.16
C PHE A 17 -12.06 -21.50 8.12
N PRO A 18 -12.69 -21.98 9.21
CA PRO A 18 -13.09 -23.38 9.32
C PRO A 18 -14.31 -23.72 8.46
N ASP A 19 -15.22 -22.78 8.24
CA ASP A 19 -16.47 -22.99 7.50
C ASP A 19 -17.06 -21.65 7.02
N GLN A 20 -18.08 -21.74 6.15
CA GLN A 20 -18.75 -20.57 5.57
C GLN A 20 -19.56 -19.74 6.59
N SER A 21 -19.99 -20.33 7.70
CA SER A 21 -20.73 -19.61 8.75
C SER A 21 -19.81 -18.62 9.46
N ALA A 22 -18.61 -19.07 9.81
CA ALA A 22 -17.56 -18.22 10.35
C ALA A 22 -17.19 -17.10 9.36
N SER A 23 -17.01 -17.44 8.07
CA SER A 23 -16.72 -16.45 7.02
C SER A 23 -17.78 -15.36 6.94
N LYS A 24 -19.07 -15.75 6.97
CA LYS A 24 -20.19 -14.81 6.88
C LYS A 24 -20.24 -13.86 8.08
N ALA A 25 -20.05 -14.38 9.29
CA ALA A 25 -19.98 -13.55 10.49
C ALA A 25 -18.84 -12.53 10.41
N ILE A 26 -17.66 -12.96 9.94
CA ILE A 26 -16.50 -12.09 9.74
C ILE A 26 -16.75 -11.07 8.62
N THR A 27 -17.37 -11.45 7.49
CA THR A 27 -17.71 -10.50 6.41
C THR A 27 -18.61 -9.38 6.92
N ASN A 28 -19.66 -9.70 7.67
CA ASN A 28 -20.55 -8.69 8.28
C ASN A 28 -19.79 -7.77 9.25
N GLN A 29 -18.87 -8.33 10.04
CA GLN A 29 -18.01 -7.56 10.94
C GLN A 29 -17.05 -6.64 10.17
N LEU A 30 -16.50 -7.10 9.05
CA LEU A 30 -15.65 -6.31 8.16
C LEU A 30 -16.41 -5.16 7.52
N GLU A 31 -17.63 -5.38 7.04
CA GLU A 31 -18.48 -4.33 6.45
C GLU A 31 -18.84 -3.25 7.48
N LYS A 32 -19.28 -3.67 8.66
CA LYS A 32 -19.62 -2.75 9.76
C LYS A 32 -18.41 -1.91 10.17
N SER A 33 -17.28 -2.57 10.44
CA SER A 33 -16.05 -1.88 10.85
C SER A 33 -15.46 -1.00 9.75
N PHE A 34 -15.66 -1.34 8.47
CA PHE A 34 -15.26 -0.51 7.34
C PHE A 34 -16.05 0.80 7.35
N SER A 35 -17.38 0.72 7.47
CA SER A 35 -18.25 1.91 7.57
C SER A 35 -17.88 2.80 8.77
N GLU A 36 -17.67 2.21 9.94
CA GLU A 36 -17.22 2.94 11.13
C GLU A 36 -15.85 3.60 10.93
N THR A 37 -14.90 2.90 10.32
CA THR A 37 -13.57 3.44 10.06
C THR A 37 -13.60 4.61 9.07
N LEU A 38 -14.48 4.57 8.08
CA LEU A 38 -14.66 5.68 7.14
C LEU A 38 -15.09 6.98 7.83
N THR A 39 -15.65 6.94 9.04
CA THR A 39 -15.93 8.18 9.81
C THR A 39 -14.65 8.88 10.27
N LEU A 40 -13.57 8.14 10.51
CA LEU A 40 -12.23 8.68 10.81
C LEU A 40 -11.51 9.13 9.54
N PHE A 41 -11.71 8.41 8.45
CA PHE A 41 -11.09 8.65 7.15
C PHE A 41 -12.11 9.20 6.16
N TYR A 42 -12.92 10.18 6.58
CA TYR A 42 -14.06 10.68 5.81
C TYR A 42 -13.74 11.12 4.37
N PRO A 43 -12.53 11.63 4.01
CA PRO A 43 -12.24 11.92 2.61
C PRO A 43 -12.25 10.67 1.73
N LEU A 44 -11.91 9.49 2.26
CA LEU A 44 -11.96 8.24 1.49
C LEU A 44 -13.40 7.84 1.11
N ALA A 45 -14.41 8.33 1.85
CA ALA A 45 -15.83 8.12 1.54
C ALA A 45 -16.36 9.09 0.46
N GLY A 46 -15.53 10.01 -0.03
CA GLY A 46 -15.88 11.02 -1.03
C GLY A 46 -15.67 10.56 -2.48
N ARG A 47 -15.64 11.54 -3.40
CA ARG A 47 -15.31 11.37 -4.83
C ARG A 47 -14.27 12.40 -5.25
N TYR A 48 -13.41 12.06 -6.21
CA TYR A 48 -12.41 12.99 -6.71
C TYR A 48 -13.02 13.93 -7.76
N ALA A 49 -12.99 15.23 -7.49
CA ALA A 49 -13.36 16.28 -8.42
C ALA A 49 -12.11 16.72 -9.19
N LYS A 50 -12.03 16.32 -10.47
CA LYS A 50 -10.87 16.60 -11.33
C LYS A 50 -10.70 18.08 -11.65
N GLU A 51 -11.80 18.83 -11.73
CA GLU A 51 -11.81 20.26 -12.04
C GLU A 51 -11.17 21.08 -10.90
N ASP A 52 -11.52 20.76 -9.66
CA ASP A 52 -11.04 21.46 -8.46
C ASP A 52 -9.78 20.83 -7.85
N LEU A 53 -9.31 19.69 -8.40
CA LEU A 53 -8.25 18.85 -7.83
C LEU A 53 -8.48 18.55 -6.33
N SER A 54 -9.74 18.27 -6.00
CA SER A 54 -10.22 18.19 -4.61
C SER A 54 -11.07 16.94 -4.38
N VAL A 55 -11.35 16.64 -3.11
CA VAL A 55 -12.24 15.55 -2.73
C VAL A 55 -13.59 16.12 -2.32
N GLU A 56 -14.63 15.79 -3.07
CA GLU A 56 -16.01 16.01 -2.67
C GLU A 56 -16.40 15.02 -1.58
N CYS A 57 -16.52 15.50 -0.35
CA CYS A 57 -17.00 14.71 0.80
C CYS A 57 -18.53 14.55 0.76
N ASN A 58 -19.05 13.92 -0.29
CA ASN A 58 -20.48 13.81 -0.60
C ASN A 58 -21.21 12.63 0.08
N HIS A 59 -20.61 12.05 1.14
CA HIS A 59 -21.16 10.93 1.91
C HIS A 59 -21.55 9.68 1.09
N LYS A 60 -21.03 9.51 -0.13
CA LYS A 60 -21.33 8.36 -0.99
C LYS A 60 -20.63 7.06 -0.58
N GLY A 61 -19.78 7.10 0.45
CA GLY A 61 -19.12 5.94 1.01
C GLY A 61 -18.04 5.34 0.11
N GLY A 62 -17.36 4.33 0.66
CA GLY A 62 -16.50 3.41 -0.10
C GLY A 62 -17.31 2.24 -0.68
N ALA A 63 -16.73 1.52 -1.62
CA ALA A 63 -17.34 0.28 -2.12
C ALA A 63 -17.05 -0.90 -1.17
N PHE A 64 -18.06 -1.72 -0.91
CA PHE A 64 -17.89 -2.99 -0.22
C PHE A 64 -18.61 -4.07 -1.05
N LEU A 65 -17.87 -5.07 -1.52
CA LEU A 65 -18.40 -6.14 -2.36
C LEU A 65 -18.16 -7.49 -1.68
N GLU A 66 -19.16 -8.36 -1.71
CA GLU A 66 -19.02 -9.76 -1.36
C GLU A 66 -19.08 -10.62 -2.62
N ALA A 67 -18.16 -11.57 -2.76
CA ALA A 67 -18.12 -12.50 -3.87
C ALA A 67 -17.97 -13.94 -3.36
N GLN A 68 -18.54 -14.90 -4.09
CA GLN A 68 -18.40 -16.33 -3.80
C GLN A 68 -17.44 -16.96 -4.81
N VAL A 69 -16.50 -17.75 -4.31
CA VAL A 69 -15.44 -18.39 -5.10
C VAL A 69 -15.63 -19.89 -5.06
N SER A 70 -15.84 -20.48 -6.23
CA SER A 70 -16.11 -21.91 -6.36
C SER A 70 -14.89 -22.83 -6.12
N GLY A 71 -13.71 -22.24 -5.92
CA GLY A 71 -12.46 -22.94 -5.67
C GLY A 71 -12.06 -23.00 -4.20
N GLU A 72 -10.86 -23.53 -3.97
CA GLU A 72 -10.25 -23.68 -2.64
C GLU A 72 -9.22 -22.58 -2.38
N LEU A 73 -9.15 -22.07 -1.15
CA LEU A 73 -8.14 -21.05 -0.80
C LEU A 73 -6.72 -21.59 -1.00
N ALA A 74 -6.49 -22.86 -0.68
CA ALA A 74 -5.18 -23.50 -0.80
C ALA A 74 -4.67 -23.52 -2.25
N SER A 75 -5.54 -23.63 -3.24
CA SER A 75 -5.11 -23.60 -4.65
C SER A 75 -4.61 -22.21 -5.06
N VAL A 76 -5.13 -21.15 -4.45
CA VAL A 76 -4.67 -19.78 -4.67
C VAL A 76 -3.33 -19.51 -3.99
N VAL A 77 -3.21 -19.90 -2.72
CA VAL A 77 -2.00 -19.64 -1.92
C VAL A 77 -0.81 -20.48 -2.40
N ASN A 78 -1.04 -21.74 -2.77
CA ASN A 78 0.03 -22.67 -3.17
C ASN A 78 0.30 -22.66 -4.67
N GLY A 79 -0.64 -22.18 -5.49
CA GLY A 79 -0.62 -22.36 -6.94
C GLY A 79 0.32 -21.43 -7.71
N GLY A 80 0.85 -20.37 -7.10
CA GLY A 80 1.64 -19.35 -7.81
C GLY A 80 0.79 -18.65 -8.89
N GLY A 81 0.12 -17.56 -8.55
CA GLY A 81 -0.95 -17.01 -9.38
C GLY A 81 -0.50 -16.22 -10.61
N ASP A 82 -1.28 -16.37 -11.71
CA ASP A 82 -1.35 -15.39 -12.80
C ASP A 82 -1.73 -14.01 -12.23
N PRO A 83 -0.98 -12.93 -12.50
CA PRO A 83 -1.34 -11.57 -12.10
C PRO A 83 -2.79 -11.16 -12.43
N LYS A 84 -3.36 -11.70 -13.51
CA LYS A 84 -4.76 -11.47 -13.91
C LYS A 84 -5.76 -12.18 -13.00
N PHE A 85 -5.35 -13.27 -12.36
CA PHE A 85 -6.17 -14.00 -11.39
C PHE A 85 -6.37 -13.18 -10.10
N PHE A 86 -5.31 -12.52 -9.62
CA PHE A 86 -5.39 -11.69 -8.41
C PHE A 86 -6.35 -10.50 -8.54
N ARG A 87 -6.47 -9.93 -9.75
CA ARG A 87 -7.44 -8.86 -10.03
C ARG A 87 -8.89 -9.24 -9.74
N ARG A 88 -9.22 -10.54 -9.76
CA ARG A 88 -10.58 -11.04 -9.47
C ARG A 88 -10.97 -10.87 -8.01
N PHE A 89 -10.01 -10.71 -7.11
CA PHE A 89 -10.24 -10.49 -5.68
C PHE A 89 -10.25 -9.01 -5.28
N LEU A 90 -10.06 -8.11 -6.25
CA LEU A 90 -10.18 -6.67 -6.03
C LEU A 90 -11.54 -6.20 -6.55
N PRO A 91 -12.16 -5.19 -5.91
CA PRO A 91 -13.46 -4.68 -6.34
C PRO A 91 -13.40 -4.17 -7.78
N LEU A 92 -14.00 -4.94 -8.69
CA LEU A 92 -14.10 -4.58 -10.11
C LEU A 92 -14.90 -3.28 -10.25
N GLY A 93 -14.42 -2.34 -11.07
CA GLY A 93 -15.07 -1.03 -11.30
C GLY A 93 -14.54 0.12 -10.44
N VAL A 94 -13.74 -0.15 -9.40
CA VAL A 94 -12.90 0.87 -8.75
C VAL A 94 -11.61 0.96 -9.56
N GLY A 95 -11.66 1.49 -10.78
CA GLY A 95 -10.50 1.37 -11.67
C GLY A 95 -10.63 1.84 -13.10
N GLU A 96 -11.76 2.36 -13.56
CA GLU A 96 -11.70 3.25 -14.72
C GLU A 96 -11.10 4.57 -14.23
N VAL A 97 -9.80 4.71 -14.52
CA VAL A 97 -8.84 5.67 -13.93
C VAL A 97 -9.21 7.15 -14.10
N ASP A 98 -10.34 7.46 -14.74
CA ASP A 98 -10.74 8.83 -15.07
C ASP A 98 -12.21 9.19 -14.77
N GLU A 99 -12.99 8.30 -14.14
CA GLU A 99 -14.37 8.65 -13.76
C GLU A 99 -14.41 9.35 -12.40
N THR A 100 -14.77 10.65 -12.43
CA THR A 100 -15.00 11.55 -11.28
C THR A 100 -16.09 11.09 -10.30
N LYS A 101 -16.66 9.90 -10.51
CA LYS A 101 -17.75 9.32 -9.71
C LYS A 101 -17.38 7.99 -9.03
N THR A 102 -16.15 7.51 -9.19
CA THR A 102 -15.70 6.24 -8.60
C THR A 102 -15.35 6.38 -7.10
N PRO A 103 -15.66 5.38 -6.26
CA PRO A 103 -15.25 5.35 -4.86
C PRO A 103 -13.73 5.46 -4.71
N LEU A 104 -13.25 6.23 -3.72
CA LEU A 104 -11.82 6.42 -3.47
C LEU A 104 -11.19 5.27 -2.67
N VAL A 105 -12.02 4.44 -2.04
CA VAL A 105 -11.65 3.17 -1.44
C VAL A 105 -12.72 2.12 -1.75
N GLY A 106 -12.26 0.91 -2.03
CA GLY A 106 -13.09 -0.26 -2.20
C GLY A 106 -12.52 -1.47 -1.47
N VAL A 107 -13.42 -2.30 -0.94
CA VAL A 107 -13.12 -3.59 -0.34
C VAL A 107 -13.92 -4.66 -1.09
N GLN A 108 -13.28 -5.77 -1.41
CA GLN A 108 -13.95 -6.99 -1.85
C GLN A 108 -13.59 -8.15 -0.92
N VAL A 109 -14.61 -8.78 -0.33
CA VAL A 109 -14.47 -10.01 0.43
C VAL A 109 -14.93 -11.17 -0.44
N SER A 110 -13.99 -12.04 -0.80
CA SER A 110 -14.24 -13.21 -1.64
C SER A 110 -14.19 -14.47 -0.76
N VAL A 111 -15.34 -15.11 -0.59
CA VAL A 111 -15.53 -16.29 0.25
C VAL A 111 -15.33 -17.56 -0.59
N PHE A 112 -14.41 -18.43 -0.17
CA PHE A 112 -14.13 -19.70 -0.83
C PHE A 112 -15.04 -20.80 -0.29
N LYS A 113 -15.18 -21.89 -1.05
CA LYS A 113 -16.02 -23.04 -0.64
C LYS A 113 -15.62 -23.61 0.73
N CYS A 114 -14.32 -23.68 1.02
CA CYS A 114 -13.78 -24.12 2.32
C CYS A 114 -13.97 -23.12 3.46
N GLY A 115 -14.64 -21.99 3.24
CA GLY A 115 -14.76 -20.91 4.22
C GLY A 115 -13.59 -19.91 4.20
N GLY A 116 -12.46 -20.25 3.58
CA GLY A 116 -11.35 -19.29 3.42
C GLY A 116 -11.81 -17.95 2.80
N LEU A 117 -11.13 -16.86 3.15
CA LEU A 117 -11.40 -15.52 2.62
C LEU A 117 -10.21 -14.99 1.82
N ALA A 118 -10.50 -14.29 0.73
CA ALA A 118 -9.60 -13.29 0.16
C ALA A 118 -10.22 -11.90 0.36
N VAL A 119 -9.51 -11.02 1.04
CA VAL A 119 -9.92 -9.62 1.28
C VAL A 119 -9.04 -8.73 0.43
N GLY A 120 -9.61 -8.24 -0.68
CA GLY A 120 -8.97 -7.24 -1.53
C GLY A 120 -9.36 -5.84 -1.12
N VAL A 121 -8.37 -4.95 -1.04
CA VAL A 121 -8.54 -3.53 -0.71
C VAL A 121 -7.90 -2.72 -1.81
N LEU A 122 -8.61 -1.69 -2.25
CA LEU A 122 -8.17 -0.80 -3.32
C LEU A 122 -8.37 0.65 -2.89
N LEU A 123 -7.30 1.45 -2.86
CA LEU A 123 -7.34 2.87 -2.49
C LEU A 123 -6.78 3.73 -3.62
N SER A 124 -7.40 4.88 -3.89
CA SER A 124 -6.91 5.82 -4.90
C SER A 124 -5.58 6.46 -4.47
N HIS A 125 -4.52 6.25 -5.26
CA HIS A 125 -3.21 6.85 -4.99
C HIS A 125 -3.25 8.38 -5.15
N ARG A 126 -4.27 8.95 -5.81
CA ARG A 126 -4.45 10.41 -5.93
C ARG A 126 -4.51 11.12 -4.58
N ILE A 127 -5.04 10.43 -3.55
CA ILE A 127 -5.28 11.02 -2.23
C ILE A 127 -4.66 10.22 -1.07
N ALA A 128 -3.94 9.14 -1.35
CA ALA A 128 -3.35 8.30 -0.32
C ALA A 128 -1.96 7.78 -0.74
N ASP A 129 -0.95 8.12 0.06
CA ASP A 129 0.35 7.45 -0.01
C ASP A 129 0.34 6.12 0.75
N ALA A 130 1.42 5.35 0.64
CA ALA A 130 1.57 4.07 1.34
C ALA A 130 1.40 4.19 2.88
N TYR A 131 1.77 5.33 3.46
CA TYR A 131 1.58 5.58 4.89
C TYR A 131 0.09 5.74 5.25
N THR A 132 -0.65 6.50 4.45
CA THR A 132 -2.11 6.65 4.57
C THR A 132 -2.80 5.31 4.45
N VAL A 133 -2.42 4.49 3.46
CA VAL A 133 -2.95 3.13 3.28
C VAL A 133 -2.69 2.28 4.52
N ALA A 134 -1.45 2.24 5.01
CA ALA A 134 -1.10 1.47 6.21
C ALA A 134 -1.87 1.94 7.46
N THR A 135 -2.02 3.25 7.62
CA THR A 135 -2.75 3.85 8.75
C THR A 135 -4.24 3.55 8.69
N PHE A 136 -4.84 3.61 7.51
CA PHE A 136 -6.22 3.19 7.28
C PHE A 136 -6.43 1.70 7.61
N MET A 137 -5.54 0.83 7.11
CA MET A 137 -5.64 -0.61 7.34
C MET A 137 -5.47 -0.97 8.83
N ASP A 138 -4.54 -0.33 9.54
CA ASP A 138 -4.35 -0.52 10.98
C ASP A 138 -5.57 -0.04 11.78
N ALA A 139 -6.11 1.13 11.45
CA ALA A 139 -7.33 1.64 12.07
C ALA A 139 -8.52 0.70 11.81
N TRP A 140 -8.72 0.28 10.56
CA TRP A 140 -9.80 -0.64 10.19
C TRP A 140 -9.69 -1.97 10.94
N ALA A 141 -8.49 -2.55 11.03
CA ALA A 141 -8.26 -3.77 11.79
C ALA A 141 -8.54 -3.60 13.28
N LYS A 142 -8.18 -2.44 13.88
CA LYS A 142 -8.47 -2.14 15.30
C LYS A 142 -9.97 -1.98 15.54
N VAL A 143 -10.68 -1.22 14.70
CA VAL A 143 -12.16 -1.10 14.77
C VAL A 143 -12.81 -2.47 14.58
N GLY A 144 -12.33 -3.27 13.63
CA GLY A 144 -12.77 -4.65 13.41
C GLY A 144 -12.67 -5.51 14.67
N ARG A 145 -11.65 -5.32 15.52
CA ARG A 145 -11.51 -6.02 16.80
C ARG A 145 -12.34 -5.40 17.94
N GLY A 146 -13.14 -4.38 17.68
CA GLY A 146 -13.98 -3.70 18.67
C GLY A 146 -13.32 -2.50 19.37
N ALA A 147 -12.19 -1.99 18.87
CA ALA A 147 -11.62 -0.75 19.41
C ALA A 147 -12.54 0.43 19.11
N SER A 148 -12.75 1.33 20.08
CA SER A 148 -13.52 2.54 19.85
C SER A 148 -12.74 3.54 19.01
N ILE A 149 -13.44 4.25 18.12
CA ILE A 149 -12.89 5.34 17.31
C ILE A 149 -12.13 6.39 18.15
N ALA A 150 -12.61 6.67 19.37
CA ALA A 150 -11.96 7.60 20.29
C ALA A 150 -10.54 7.17 20.69
N SER A 151 -10.30 5.86 20.85
CA SER A 151 -8.99 5.31 21.25
C SER A 151 -7.93 5.37 20.15
N LEU A 152 -8.34 5.52 18.88
CA LEU A 152 -7.45 5.51 17.71
C LEU A 152 -6.75 6.83 17.46
N LYS A 153 -7.22 7.93 18.06
CA LYS A 153 -6.62 9.26 17.91
C LYS A 153 -5.22 9.38 18.54
N ALA A 154 -4.70 8.32 19.18
CA ALA A 154 -3.54 8.40 20.07
C ALA A 154 -2.28 7.62 19.65
N LYS A 155 -2.23 6.93 18.50
CA LYS A 155 -0.98 6.27 18.04
C LYS A 155 -1.14 5.69 16.63
N ALA A 156 -0.45 6.28 15.65
CA ALA A 156 -0.23 5.65 14.36
C ALA A 156 1.21 5.92 13.91
N GLY A 157 2.16 5.14 14.42
CA GLY A 157 3.57 5.23 14.03
C GLY A 157 3.95 4.09 13.09
N CYS A 158 4.43 4.41 11.89
CA CYS A 158 5.23 3.49 11.08
C CYS A 158 6.67 4.03 11.02
N HIS A 159 7.58 3.39 11.76
CA HIS A 159 9.00 3.75 11.75
C HIS A 159 9.68 3.19 10.49
N ALA A 160 9.94 4.08 9.54
CA ALA A 160 10.54 3.80 8.24
C ALA A 160 12.06 3.54 8.26
N THR A 161 12.62 2.87 9.27
CA THR A 161 14.09 2.61 9.34
C THR A 161 14.53 1.33 8.63
N ARG A 162 13.64 0.34 8.45
CA ARG A 162 14.00 -0.94 7.80
C ARG A 162 14.02 -0.88 6.28
N LEU A 163 13.19 -0.03 5.66
CA LEU A 163 13.09 0.06 4.20
C LEU A 163 14.32 0.74 3.57
N GLU A 164 14.86 1.76 4.23
CA GLU A 164 16.07 2.46 3.79
C GLU A 164 17.26 1.49 3.76
N VAL A 165 17.45 0.73 4.84
CA VAL A 165 18.51 -0.29 4.96
C VAL A 165 18.35 -1.38 3.90
N VAL A 166 17.16 -1.94 3.73
CA VAL A 166 16.91 -2.99 2.73
C VAL A 166 17.14 -2.47 1.31
N SER A 167 16.67 -1.27 0.99
CA SER A 167 16.85 -0.65 -0.34
C SER A 167 18.33 -0.42 -0.64
N ALA A 168 19.08 0.07 0.35
CA ALA A 168 20.52 0.27 0.23
C ALA A 168 21.28 -1.06 0.04
N LEU A 169 20.93 -2.10 0.80
CA LEU A 169 21.55 -3.43 0.67
C LEU A 169 21.28 -4.08 -0.69
N ILE A 170 20.05 -3.98 -1.20
CA ILE A 170 19.69 -4.48 -2.54
C ILE A 170 20.47 -3.71 -3.61
N TRP A 171 20.47 -2.38 -3.54
CA TRP A 171 21.18 -1.55 -4.51
C TRP A 171 22.69 -1.84 -4.51
N LYS A 172 23.27 -2.03 -3.32
CA LYS A 172 24.66 -2.45 -3.11
C LYS A 172 24.95 -3.80 -3.76
N ALA A 173 24.09 -4.80 -3.55
CA ALA A 173 24.23 -6.12 -4.17
C ALA A 173 24.19 -6.04 -5.71
N LEU A 174 23.28 -5.24 -6.28
CA LEU A 174 23.17 -5.03 -7.72
C LEU A 174 24.43 -4.36 -8.30
N ILE A 175 24.95 -3.33 -7.64
CA ILE A 175 26.20 -2.67 -8.05
C ILE A 175 27.37 -3.67 -8.04
N ALA A 176 27.49 -4.49 -6.99
CA ALA A 176 28.55 -5.49 -6.87
C ALA A 176 28.46 -6.56 -7.98
N VAL A 177 27.25 -7.03 -8.32
CA VAL A 177 27.03 -7.95 -9.44
C VAL A 177 27.43 -7.33 -10.77
N SER A 178 27.04 -6.08 -11.02
CA SER A 178 27.43 -5.33 -12.23
C SER A 178 28.95 -5.14 -12.33
N ALA A 179 29.62 -4.86 -11.20
CA ALA A 179 31.08 -4.73 -11.15
C ALA A 179 31.80 -6.03 -11.51
N LYS A 180 31.39 -7.17 -10.92
CA LYS A 180 31.97 -8.49 -11.25
C LYS A 180 31.84 -8.87 -12.72
N ARG A 181 30.73 -8.46 -13.36
CA ARG A 181 30.47 -8.74 -14.78
C ARG A 181 31.19 -7.76 -15.71
N GLY A 182 31.96 -6.80 -15.19
CA GLY A 182 32.60 -5.75 -15.99
C GLY A 182 31.61 -4.76 -16.61
N CYS A 183 30.36 -4.75 -16.14
CA CYS A 183 29.26 -3.92 -16.68
C CYS A 183 28.94 -2.74 -15.75
N LEU A 184 29.89 -2.28 -14.93
CA LEU A 184 29.65 -1.22 -13.96
C LEU A 184 29.34 0.10 -14.68
N ARG A 185 28.12 0.61 -14.46
CA ARG A 185 27.63 1.88 -15.02
C ARG A 185 27.08 2.75 -13.90
N PRO A 186 26.99 4.09 -14.11
CA PRO A 186 26.29 4.95 -13.17
C PRO A 186 24.86 4.44 -12.93
N SER A 187 24.41 4.49 -11.69
CA SER A 187 23.08 4.05 -11.29
C SER A 187 22.47 5.05 -10.31
N LEU A 188 21.14 5.05 -10.24
CA LEU A 188 20.35 5.96 -9.41
C LEU A 188 19.42 5.11 -8.54
N LEU A 189 19.42 5.36 -7.24
CA LEU A 189 18.42 4.88 -6.31
C LEU A 189 17.45 6.03 -6.04
N VAL A 190 16.16 5.77 -6.21
CA VAL A 190 15.08 6.70 -5.86
C VAL A 190 14.23 6.01 -4.80
N HIS A 191 14.01 6.67 -3.66
CA HIS A 191 13.22 6.13 -2.56
C HIS A 191 12.19 7.14 -2.09
N SER A 192 10.96 6.69 -1.85
CA SER A 192 9.90 7.53 -1.29
C SER A 192 10.06 7.65 0.22
N VAL A 193 10.19 8.88 0.73
CA VAL A 193 10.34 9.18 2.15
C VAL A 193 9.07 9.83 2.67
N ASN A 194 8.47 9.28 3.74
CA ASN A 194 7.34 9.89 4.43
C ASN A 194 7.78 11.22 5.08
N LEU A 195 7.02 12.29 4.83
CA LEU A 195 7.28 13.64 5.32
C LEU A 195 6.59 13.96 6.65
N ARG A 196 5.62 13.13 7.09
CA ARG A 196 4.97 13.31 8.39
C ARG A 196 6.01 13.26 9.51
N GLY A 197 6.00 14.25 10.40
CA GLY A 197 6.98 14.38 11.49
C GLY A 197 8.40 14.73 11.05
N LYS A 198 8.65 14.97 9.75
CA LYS A 198 9.97 15.34 9.20
C LYS A 198 10.01 16.73 8.57
N THR A 199 8.89 17.46 8.61
CA THR A 199 8.79 18.85 8.13
C THR A 199 8.52 19.79 9.31
N GLY A 200 8.77 21.09 9.14
CA GLY A 200 8.37 22.09 10.13
C GLY A 200 6.86 22.30 10.23
N LEU A 201 6.05 21.56 9.44
CA LEU A 201 4.60 21.64 9.46
C LEU A 201 4.04 20.62 10.47
N PRO A 202 3.07 21.00 11.32
CA PRO A 202 2.42 20.10 12.26
C PRO A 202 1.40 19.21 11.51
N ILE A 203 1.89 18.25 10.74
CA ILE A 203 1.04 17.29 10.03
C ILE A 203 0.65 16.16 10.99
N PRO A 204 -0.63 15.96 11.30
CA PRO A 204 -1.08 14.85 12.16
C PRO A 204 -0.69 13.50 11.56
N GLU A 205 -0.32 12.51 12.40
CA GLU A 205 0.03 11.16 11.92
C GLU A 205 -1.12 10.51 11.13
N ILE A 206 -2.37 10.77 11.54
CA ILE A 206 -3.58 10.22 10.89
C ILE A 206 -4.02 11.00 9.65
N ALA A 207 -3.29 12.05 9.25
CA ALA A 207 -3.69 12.87 8.11
C ALA A 207 -3.67 12.04 6.81
N CYS A 208 -4.81 11.97 6.14
CA CYS A 208 -4.91 11.40 4.80
C CYS A 208 -4.22 12.30 3.78
N GLY A 209 -3.46 11.71 2.86
CA GLY A 209 -2.87 12.45 1.76
C GLY A 209 -1.56 11.87 1.28
N ASN A 210 -1.03 12.46 0.21
CA ASN A 210 0.29 12.16 -0.32
C ASN A 210 1.33 13.07 0.34
N PHE A 211 1.92 12.64 1.46
CA PHE A 211 2.98 13.36 2.16
C PHE A 211 4.30 12.58 2.04
N TYR A 212 4.83 12.51 0.83
CA TYR A 212 6.12 11.89 0.56
C TYR A 212 6.99 12.75 -0.36
N MET A 213 8.30 12.56 -0.27
CA MET A 213 9.28 13.10 -1.21
C MET A 213 10.09 11.96 -1.80
N LEU A 214 10.53 12.12 -3.05
CA LEU A 214 11.50 11.22 -3.65
C LEU A 214 12.91 11.66 -3.25
N ALA A 215 13.54 10.91 -2.34
CA ALA A 215 14.96 11.02 -2.08
C ALA A 215 15.73 10.28 -3.19
N THR A 216 16.83 10.87 -3.64
CA THR A 216 17.66 10.26 -4.70
C THR A 216 19.09 10.11 -4.23
N ALA A 217 19.68 8.94 -4.48
CA ALA A 217 21.09 8.66 -4.26
C ALA A 217 21.70 8.18 -5.58
N ARG A 218 22.87 8.70 -5.94
CA ARG A 218 23.50 8.42 -7.23
C ARG A 218 24.85 7.75 -7.04
N PHE A 219 25.04 6.62 -7.70
CA PHE A 219 26.33 5.97 -7.85
C PHE A 219 26.95 6.36 -9.19
N LEU A 220 28.18 6.85 -9.18
CA LEU A 220 28.94 7.19 -10.38
C LEU A 220 30.05 6.17 -10.59
N ALA A 221 29.97 5.39 -11.68
CA ALA A 221 31.05 4.52 -12.09
C ALA A 221 32.18 5.39 -12.69
N ARG A 222 33.34 5.49 -12.02
CA ARG A 222 34.52 6.13 -12.61
C ARG A 222 35.07 5.27 -13.75
N LYS A 223 35.31 5.89 -14.90
CA LYS A 223 35.69 5.22 -16.16
C LYS A 223 37.03 4.46 -16.13
N GLU A 224 37.89 4.68 -15.13
CA GLU A 224 39.26 4.12 -15.11
C GLU A 224 39.60 3.30 -13.86
N GLN A 225 38.65 3.08 -12.95
CA GLN A 225 38.95 2.41 -11.69
C GLN A 225 38.65 0.91 -11.79
N LYS A 226 39.70 0.08 -11.92
CA LYS A 226 39.59 -1.37 -11.70
C LYS A 226 39.29 -1.62 -10.22
N TRP A 227 38.07 -2.06 -9.93
CA TRP A 227 37.63 -2.38 -8.58
C TRP A 227 38.06 -3.80 -8.22
N SER A 228 38.85 -3.95 -7.16
CA SER A 228 38.97 -5.21 -6.44
C SER A 228 37.92 -5.23 -5.33
N TRP A 229 37.61 -6.42 -4.83
CA TRP A 229 36.69 -6.53 -3.69
C TRP A 229 37.13 -5.72 -2.47
N GLN A 230 38.43 -5.63 -2.23
CA GLN A 230 39.02 -4.90 -1.11
C GLN A 230 38.91 -3.38 -1.31
N THR A 231 39.17 -2.87 -2.52
CA THR A 231 39.02 -1.43 -2.80
C THR A 231 37.56 -0.99 -2.78
N TRP A 232 36.64 -1.89 -3.13
CA TRP A 232 35.20 -1.64 -3.04
C TRP A 232 34.68 -1.61 -1.60
N LEU A 233 35.11 -2.54 -0.73
CA LEU A 233 34.77 -2.52 0.70
C LEU A 233 35.29 -1.25 1.40
N ALA A 234 36.54 -0.86 1.13
CA ALA A 234 37.16 0.31 1.74
C ALA A 234 36.54 1.66 1.30
N TRP A 235 35.94 1.72 0.10
CA TRP A 235 35.17 2.89 -0.33
C TRP A 235 33.82 2.97 0.39
N TRP A 236 33.17 1.82 0.62
CA TRP A 236 31.86 1.74 1.26
C TRP A 236 31.88 2.18 2.73
N GLU A 237 32.93 1.83 3.48
CA GLU A 237 33.07 2.23 4.89
C GLU A 237 33.31 3.74 5.09
N ARG A 238 33.48 4.50 4.00
CA ARG A 238 33.69 5.96 4.02
C ARG A 238 32.44 6.78 3.64
N GLN A 239 31.30 6.13 3.42
CA GLN A 239 29.99 6.75 3.19
C GLN A 239 29.13 6.57 4.44
#